data_AF-A0AAW1UQP5-F1
#
_entry.id   AF-A0AAW1UQP5-F1
#
_cell.length_a   1.000
_cell.length_b   1.000
_cell.length_c   1.000
_cell.angle_alpha   90.00
_cell.angle_beta   90.00
_cell.angle_gamma   90.00
#
_symmetry.space_group_name_H-M   'P 1'
#
loop_
_entity.id
_entity.type
_entity.pdbx_description
1 polymer ?
#
loop_
_entity_poly.entity_id
_entity_poly.type
_entity_poly.pdbx_seq_one_letter_code
_entity_poly.pdbx_strand_id
1 'polypeptide(L)'
;MQTKVTQQLTVALSSSCNYGTVVRVELAREEKFFINHGLPSNLAVSPSQPRYAFYRFKDNDSDTATIEVESSDDNCLIVSIQDSQCPVFDLNKDVRFKGKFQTVSKKGGLTIKRRDFHEGFFIVFVAQPDNSDCSEDLTLDPGVDYYYERNSDETTNVTFVVQRSLDRNQYINSMMITLAAIFIFYVIAIALIVIFRKYGSIKDLTASSLQISLRDDEVDDAYPRSVQDIIYVLEKNNLDVKTLTKYPLKDKKRSFNYLWHIMSIAIFYSIPVIQLVITYQRIVNVSGNEDLCYYNFLCAHPTMTFSDFNHIYSNIGYLFMGILFLIATAHRQSIIPFRFEIGIPVHYGIYYSMGVALIIEGLLSACYHICPSQSNYQFDTSFMYVMAVLCMIKLYQNRHPDLNATAYSTFSVLGAGIMMATLGIMNGTLTVWLIFIFGYSLMCLYISFKIYYLSYILKGFNKLRQDISKLGFASEVFIPVKKARFIILVLVNLLNTTLLLAGMSLYFKGGTDFGTFLLGLLMANAILYILFYLVMKIYNNEKLCTEAIVYFILAIVTWTAATIFFLDAATLWTVTPAESRQWNQECILLGYYDKHDVWHLLSAPALYFTFMFLMCLDDDIIDKKQDEIPVF
;
A
#
# COMPACT_ATOMS: atom_id res chain seq x y z
N MET A 1 46.84 -31.81 -36.51
CA MET A 1 47.55 -30.52 -36.60
C MET A 1 46.79 -29.51 -35.77
N GLN A 2 47.26 -29.18 -34.57
CA GLN A 2 46.78 -28.00 -33.84
C GLN A 2 47.34 -26.77 -34.56
N THR A 3 46.48 -26.05 -35.28
CA THR A 3 46.80 -24.72 -35.79
C THR A 3 47.16 -23.83 -34.60
N LYS A 4 48.44 -23.48 -34.46
CA LYS A 4 48.88 -22.41 -33.57
C LYS A 4 48.22 -21.13 -34.05
N VAL A 5 47.17 -20.71 -33.35
CA VAL A 5 46.57 -19.39 -33.55
C VAL A 5 47.48 -18.40 -32.85
N THR A 6 48.34 -17.71 -33.62
CA THR A 6 49.15 -16.60 -33.11
C THR A 6 48.25 -15.37 -33.02
N GLN A 7 47.81 -15.01 -31.82
CA GLN A 7 47.08 -13.76 -31.58
C GLN A 7 48.07 -12.67 -31.17
N GLN A 8 48.05 -11.53 -31.86
CA GLN A 8 48.73 -10.31 -31.42
C GLN A 8 47.80 -9.60 -30.43
N LEU A 9 48.30 -9.38 -29.20
CA LEU A 9 47.62 -8.58 -28.18
C LEU A 9 48.24 -7.18 -28.17
N THR A 10 47.42 -6.16 -28.34
CA THR A 10 47.83 -4.77 -28.22
C THR A 10 47.27 -4.21 -26.91
N VAL A 11 48.15 -3.78 -26.01
CA VAL A 11 47.77 -3.11 -24.77
C VAL A 11 48.05 -1.61 -24.93
N ALA A 12 47.02 -0.79 -24.76
CA ALA A 12 47.16 0.67 -24.73
C ALA A 12 46.96 1.15 -23.28
N LEU A 13 47.87 1.99 -22.79
CA LEU A 13 47.85 2.54 -21.44
C LEU A 13 47.64 4.05 -21.52
N SER A 14 46.76 4.58 -20.66
CA SER A 14 46.52 6.00 -20.50
C SER A 14 46.32 6.32 -19.03
N SER A 15 46.93 7.40 -18.52
CA SER A 15 46.77 7.86 -17.14
C SER A 15 46.28 9.31 -17.13
N SER A 16 45.35 9.61 -16.22
CA SER A 16 44.90 10.96 -15.90
C SER A 16 45.67 11.57 -14.71
N CYS A 17 46.65 10.86 -14.17
CA CYS A 17 47.44 11.32 -13.03
C CYS A 17 48.37 12.48 -13.45
N ASN A 18 48.37 13.56 -12.68
CA ASN A 18 49.28 14.70 -12.90
C ASN A 18 50.74 14.39 -12.50
N TYR A 19 51.00 13.23 -11.90
CA TYR A 19 52.32 12.78 -11.46
C TYR A 19 52.77 11.55 -12.27
N GLY A 20 54.09 11.35 -12.40
CA GLY A 20 54.65 10.20 -13.08
C GLY A 20 54.27 8.88 -12.38
N THR A 21 53.40 8.09 -13.00
CA THR A 21 52.93 6.80 -12.46
C THR A 21 53.67 5.64 -13.13
N VAL A 22 54.11 4.66 -12.35
CA VAL A 22 54.68 3.40 -12.86
C VAL A 22 53.56 2.37 -12.96
N VAL A 23 53.31 1.84 -14.16
CA VAL A 23 52.28 0.82 -14.41
C VAL A 23 52.95 -0.51 -14.74
N ARG A 24 52.54 -1.59 -14.06
CA ARG A 24 52.97 -2.96 -14.35
C ARG A 24 51.81 -3.73 -14.96
N VAL A 25 51.99 -4.19 -16.20
CA VAL A 25 50.97 -4.99 -16.91
C VAL A 25 51.36 -6.47 -16.84
N GLU A 26 50.48 -7.27 -16.27
CA GLU A 26 50.62 -8.73 -16.22
C GLU A 26 49.51 -9.37 -17.05
N LEU A 27 49.90 -10.29 -17.94
CA LEU A 27 48.95 -11.05 -18.73
C LEU A 27 48.89 -12.48 -18.19
N ALA A 28 47.71 -12.90 -17.77
CA ALA A 28 47.44 -14.26 -17.31
C ALA A 28 46.25 -14.86 -18.06
N ARG A 29 46.23 -16.19 -18.20
CA ARG A 29 45.07 -16.91 -18.73
C ARG A 29 44.02 -17.04 -17.64
N GLU A 30 42.78 -16.66 -17.93
CA GLU A 30 41.65 -16.96 -17.05
C GLU A 30 41.22 -18.42 -17.20
N GLU A 31 41.42 -19.23 -16.17
CA GLU A 31 41.08 -20.65 -16.19
C GLU A 31 39.58 -20.89 -16.00
N LYS A 32 38.90 -20.04 -15.22
CA LYS A 32 37.48 -20.19 -14.86
C LYS A 32 36.58 -19.26 -15.66
N PHE A 33 36.77 -19.23 -16.98
CA PHE A 33 35.99 -18.37 -17.86
C PHE A 33 34.57 -18.88 -18.14
N PHE A 34 34.40 -20.20 -18.27
CA PHE A 34 33.11 -20.81 -18.60
C PHE A 34 32.36 -21.22 -17.33
N ILE A 35 31.13 -20.71 -17.17
CA ILE A 35 30.33 -20.93 -15.97
C ILE A 35 29.40 -22.12 -16.15
N ASN A 36 29.40 -22.99 -15.15
CA ASN A 36 28.49 -24.12 -15.08
C ASN A 36 27.25 -23.76 -14.28
N HIS A 37 26.12 -24.27 -14.77
CA HIS A 37 24.83 -24.11 -14.14
C HIS A 37 24.81 -24.65 -12.70
N GLY A 38 24.24 -23.87 -11.76
CA GLY A 38 24.04 -24.27 -10.36
C GLY A 38 25.30 -24.45 -9.51
N LEU A 39 26.49 -24.15 -10.05
CA LEU A 39 27.75 -24.22 -9.32
C LEU A 39 28.25 -22.81 -8.99
N PRO A 40 28.56 -22.51 -7.72
CA PRO A 40 29.09 -21.20 -7.34
C PRO A 40 30.46 -20.97 -7.95
N SER A 41 30.68 -19.75 -8.43
CA SER A 41 31.94 -19.32 -9.04
C SER A 41 32.45 -18.09 -8.30
N ASN A 42 33.75 -18.09 -7.98
CA ASN A 42 34.38 -17.03 -7.18
C ASN A 42 35.37 -16.25 -8.04
N LEU A 43 35.30 -14.92 -7.98
CA LEU A 43 36.18 -14.00 -8.67
C LEU A 43 36.66 -12.91 -7.70
N ALA A 44 37.93 -12.55 -7.79
CA ALA A 44 38.47 -11.34 -7.15
C ALA A 44 38.48 -10.21 -8.18
N VAL A 45 37.86 -9.09 -7.84
CA VAL A 45 37.64 -7.93 -8.72
C VAL A 45 38.21 -6.67 -8.05
N SER A 46 38.93 -5.84 -8.81
CA SER A 46 39.36 -4.51 -8.36
C SER A 46 39.06 -3.46 -9.44
N PRO A 47 39.09 -2.16 -9.11
CA PRO A 47 38.84 -1.11 -10.11
C PRO A 47 39.84 -1.14 -11.28
N SER A 48 41.06 -1.64 -11.05
CA SER A 48 42.11 -1.81 -12.06
C SER A 48 42.08 -3.19 -12.74
N GLN A 49 41.33 -4.14 -12.20
CA GLN A 49 41.20 -5.52 -12.69
C GLN A 49 39.72 -5.94 -12.76
N PRO A 50 38.93 -5.40 -13.70
CA PRO A 50 37.59 -5.89 -13.98
C PRO A 50 37.66 -7.35 -14.46
N ARG A 51 36.63 -8.12 -14.16
CA ARG A 51 36.56 -9.55 -14.51
C ARG A 51 35.24 -9.84 -15.18
N TYR A 52 35.25 -10.75 -16.15
CA TYR A 52 34.01 -11.26 -16.75
C TYR A 52 34.10 -12.74 -17.03
N ALA A 53 32.94 -13.39 -17.03
CA ALA A 53 32.78 -14.81 -17.30
C ALA A 53 31.68 -15.05 -18.34
N PHE A 54 31.72 -16.19 -19.01
CA PHE A 54 30.78 -16.54 -20.06
C PHE A 54 29.84 -17.66 -19.62
N TYR A 55 28.54 -17.45 -19.83
CA TYR A 55 27.51 -18.46 -19.62
C TYR A 55 26.77 -18.74 -20.93
N ARG A 56 26.44 -20.02 -21.15
CA ARG A 56 25.64 -20.46 -22.29
C ARG A 56 24.50 -21.36 -21.82
N PHE A 57 23.28 -21.01 -22.24
CA PHE A 57 22.11 -21.85 -22.04
C PHE A 57 22.28 -23.21 -22.73
N LYS A 58 21.95 -24.29 -22.03
CA LYS A 58 21.82 -25.64 -22.60
C LYS A 58 20.40 -25.83 -23.12
N ASP A 59 20.20 -26.79 -24.03
CA ASP A 59 18.89 -27.00 -24.67
C ASP A 59 17.77 -27.36 -23.67
N ASN A 60 18.09 -28.08 -22.60
CA ASN A 60 17.17 -28.45 -21.52
C ASN A 60 17.05 -27.41 -20.39
N ASP A 61 17.66 -26.22 -20.52
CA ASP A 61 17.50 -25.18 -19.52
C ASP A 61 16.19 -24.41 -19.71
N SER A 62 15.67 -23.89 -18.60
CA SER A 62 14.50 -23.02 -18.55
C SER A 62 14.66 -21.79 -19.46
N ASP A 63 13.52 -21.23 -19.90
CA ASP A 63 13.51 -20.01 -20.74
C ASP A 63 14.10 -18.78 -20.05
N THR A 64 14.30 -18.85 -18.73
CA THR A 64 14.91 -17.81 -17.91
C THR A 64 15.94 -18.41 -16.95
N ALA A 65 16.92 -17.59 -16.56
CA ALA A 65 17.92 -17.93 -15.54
C ALA A 65 18.06 -16.75 -14.57
N THR A 66 18.29 -17.05 -13.31
CA THR A 66 18.52 -16.05 -12.26
C THR A 66 20.00 -16.10 -11.89
N ILE A 67 20.66 -14.94 -11.92
CA ILE A 67 22.06 -14.78 -11.54
C ILE A 67 22.07 -14.18 -10.15
N GLU A 68 22.55 -14.93 -9.17
CA GLU A 68 22.68 -14.48 -7.80
C GLU A 68 24.12 -14.09 -7.55
N VAL A 69 24.32 -12.94 -6.92
CA VAL A 69 25.62 -12.35 -6.65
C VAL A 69 25.71 -12.05 -5.17
N GLU A 70 26.76 -12.54 -4.53
CA GLU A 70 27.11 -12.28 -3.15
C GLU A 70 28.57 -11.81 -3.06
N SER A 71 28.80 -10.78 -2.26
CA SER A 71 30.12 -10.23 -1.96
C SER A 71 30.36 -10.32 -0.46
N SER A 72 31.58 -10.69 -0.07
CA SER A 72 32.00 -10.64 1.34
C SER A 72 32.22 -9.23 1.84
N ASP A 73 32.46 -8.29 0.92
CA ASP A 73 32.88 -6.93 1.20
C ASP A 73 31.75 -5.94 0.86
N ASP A 74 31.70 -4.81 1.57
CA ASP A 74 30.71 -3.73 1.37
C ASP A 74 31.02 -2.80 0.18
N ASN A 75 31.94 -3.23 -0.70
CA ASN A 75 32.40 -2.43 -1.83
C ASN A 75 31.35 -2.38 -2.94
N CYS A 76 31.19 -1.21 -3.54
CA CYS A 76 30.27 -1.01 -4.66
C CYS A 76 30.79 -1.66 -5.94
N LEU A 77 29.94 -2.47 -6.55
CA LEU A 77 30.18 -3.21 -7.78
C LEU A 77 29.10 -2.85 -8.79
N ILE A 78 29.47 -2.83 -10.07
CA ILE A 78 28.50 -2.91 -11.17
C ILE A 78 28.57 -4.31 -11.74
N VAL A 79 27.42 -4.97 -11.77
CA VAL A 79 27.23 -6.24 -12.48
C VAL A 79 26.50 -5.94 -13.78
N SER A 80 27.08 -6.34 -14.91
CA SER A 80 26.52 -6.09 -16.24
C SER A 80 26.47 -7.38 -17.06
N ILE A 81 25.29 -7.67 -17.62
CA ILE A 81 25.01 -8.82 -18.47
C ILE A 81 24.97 -8.36 -19.91
N GLN A 82 26.00 -8.75 -20.66
CA GLN A 82 26.22 -8.30 -22.04
C GLN A 82 26.11 -9.46 -23.02
N ASP A 83 25.72 -9.15 -24.25
CA ASP A 83 25.72 -10.14 -25.33
C ASP A 83 27.15 -10.68 -25.56
N SER A 84 27.23 -11.94 -25.99
CA SER A 84 28.43 -12.68 -26.38
C SER A 84 29.27 -12.03 -27.50
N GLN A 85 28.77 -10.96 -28.13
CA GLN A 85 29.47 -10.22 -29.18
C GLN A 85 30.46 -9.19 -28.61
N CYS A 86 31.73 -9.28 -29.05
CA CYS A 86 32.77 -8.30 -28.73
C CYS A 86 32.54 -6.95 -29.44
N PRO A 87 33.01 -5.81 -28.86
CA PRO A 87 33.77 -5.69 -27.62
C PRO A 87 32.91 -5.90 -26.37
N VAL A 88 33.55 -6.38 -25.31
CA VAL A 88 32.98 -6.42 -23.95
C VAL A 88 33.31 -5.09 -23.30
N PHE A 89 32.30 -4.43 -22.73
CA PHE A 89 32.49 -3.17 -22.01
C PHE A 89 32.73 -3.47 -20.53
N ASP A 90 33.99 -3.49 -20.13
CA ASP A 90 34.45 -3.89 -18.80
C ASP A 90 35.09 -2.75 -18.01
N LEU A 91 35.04 -1.52 -18.53
CA LEU A 91 35.56 -0.33 -17.84
C LEU A 91 34.44 0.41 -17.13
N ASN A 92 34.80 1.11 -16.05
CA ASN A 92 33.83 1.88 -15.28
C ASN A 92 33.02 2.89 -16.14
N LYS A 93 33.69 3.52 -17.12
CA LYS A 93 33.07 4.52 -18.00
C LYS A 93 32.10 3.96 -19.04
N ASP A 94 32.15 2.66 -19.34
CA ASP A 94 31.43 2.07 -20.48
C ASP A 94 30.60 0.82 -20.17
N VAL A 95 30.78 0.20 -19.00
CA VAL A 95 30.02 -0.97 -18.53
C VAL A 95 28.49 -0.76 -18.53
N ARG A 96 28.05 0.50 -18.46
CA ARG A 96 26.63 0.93 -18.48
C ARG A 96 26.06 1.12 -19.89
N PHE A 97 26.87 1.10 -20.95
CA PHE A 97 26.41 1.41 -22.31
C PHE A 97 25.79 0.23 -23.05
N LYS A 98 25.97 -1.00 -22.57
CA LYS A 98 25.47 -2.21 -23.23
C LYS A 98 24.99 -3.22 -22.20
N GLY A 99 23.95 -3.95 -22.59
CA GLY A 99 23.42 -5.05 -21.78
C GLY A 99 22.54 -4.56 -20.65
N LYS A 100 22.28 -5.44 -19.69
CA LYS A 100 21.52 -5.13 -18.47
C LYS A 100 22.49 -4.99 -17.31
N PHE A 101 22.39 -3.93 -16.53
CA PHE A 101 23.30 -3.69 -15.42
C PHE A 101 22.56 -3.26 -14.16
N GLN A 102 23.21 -3.51 -13.03
CA GLN A 102 22.79 -2.99 -11.73
C GLN A 102 23.98 -2.76 -10.81
N THR A 103 23.79 -1.91 -9.83
CA THR A 103 24.70 -1.73 -8.71
C THR A 103 24.48 -2.80 -7.64
N VAL A 104 25.57 -3.31 -7.08
CA VAL A 104 25.59 -4.36 -6.05
C VAL A 104 26.60 -3.98 -5.00
N SER A 105 26.22 -4.05 -3.73
CA SER A 105 27.15 -3.99 -2.60
C SER A 105 27.43 -5.41 -2.12
N LYS A 106 26.68 -5.90 -1.12
CA LYS A 106 26.79 -7.28 -0.62
C LYS A 106 26.01 -8.32 -1.40
N LYS A 107 24.81 -7.99 -1.87
CA LYS A 107 23.87 -8.95 -2.46
C LYS A 107 23.20 -8.34 -3.68
N GLY A 108 22.99 -9.15 -4.71
CA GLY A 108 22.25 -8.75 -5.91
C GLY A 108 21.68 -9.96 -6.66
N GLY A 109 20.68 -9.72 -7.48
CA GLY A 109 20.11 -10.72 -8.37
C GLY A 109 19.78 -10.10 -9.73
N LEU A 110 19.97 -10.82 -10.84
CA LEU A 110 19.43 -10.44 -12.14
C LEU A 110 18.71 -11.61 -12.80
N THR A 111 17.52 -11.36 -13.32
CA THR A 111 16.78 -12.38 -14.08
C THR A 111 16.91 -12.13 -15.57
N ILE A 112 17.43 -13.14 -16.28
CA ILE A 112 17.76 -13.07 -17.70
C ILE A 112 16.86 -14.00 -18.50
N LYS A 113 16.35 -13.51 -19.63
CA LYS A 113 15.55 -14.31 -20.58
C LYS A 113 16.45 -14.89 -21.66
N ARG A 114 16.33 -16.19 -21.92
CA ARG A 114 17.09 -16.91 -22.97
C ARG A 114 16.91 -16.29 -24.35
N ARG A 115 15.72 -15.75 -24.64
CA ARG A 115 15.42 -15.08 -25.92
C ARG A 115 16.23 -13.79 -26.15
N ASP A 116 16.72 -13.16 -25.09
CA ASP A 116 17.47 -11.91 -25.18
C ASP A 116 18.96 -12.21 -25.47
N PHE A 117 19.43 -13.46 -25.27
CA PHE A 117 20.84 -13.88 -25.37
C PHE A 117 20.99 -15.29 -25.99
N HIS A 118 20.77 -15.41 -27.30
CA HIS A 118 20.71 -16.71 -27.99
C HIS A 118 22.01 -17.53 -27.96
N GLU A 119 23.18 -16.90 -28.10
CA GLU A 119 24.47 -17.59 -28.16
C GLU A 119 25.14 -17.75 -26.78
N GLY A 120 24.53 -17.19 -25.73
CA GLY A 120 25.10 -17.00 -24.41
C GLY A 120 25.34 -15.52 -24.10
N PHE A 121 25.85 -15.24 -22.92
CA PHE A 121 26.11 -13.88 -22.45
C PHE A 121 27.35 -13.82 -21.56
N PHE A 122 27.94 -12.63 -21.47
CA PHE A 122 28.99 -12.30 -20.52
C PHE A 122 28.40 -11.73 -19.24
N ILE A 123 28.91 -12.18 -18.11
CA ILE A 123 28.66 -11.61 -16.78
C ILE A 123 29.90 -10.80 -16.45
N VAL A 124 29.77 -9.47 -16.44
CA VAL A 124 30.86 -8.51 -16.24
C VAL A 124 30.76 -7.92 -14.84
N PHE A 125 31.85 -7.96 -14.10
CA PHE A 125 31.98 -7.38 -12.77
C PHE A 125 33.01 -6.26 -12.80
N VAL A 126 32.57 -5.05 -12.42
CA VAL A 126 33.42 -3.86 -12.34
C VAL A 126 33.31 -3.28 -10.94
N ALA A 127 34.41 -3.29 -10.19
CA ALA A 127 34.47 -2.63 -8.90
C ALA A 127 34.60 -1.11 -9.09
N GLN A 128 33.78 -0.35 -8.36
CA GLN A 128 33.83 1.09 -8.37
C GLN A 128 35.04 1.60 -7.57
N PRO A 129 35.61 2.76 -7.90
CA PRO A 129 36.67 3.37 -7.11
C PRO A 129 36.17 3.86 -5.74
N ASP A 130 34.91 4.28 -5.65
CA ASP A 130 34.23 4.70 -4.43
C ASP A 130 32.89 3.94 -4.24
N ASN A 131 32.14 4.30 -3.20
CA ASN A 131 30.83 3.70 -2.90
C ASN A 131 29.64 4.62 -3.25
N SER A 132 29.88 5.74 -3.95
CA SER A 132 28.85 6.76 -4.17
C SER A 132 27.63 6.26 -4.93
N ASP A 133 27.82 5.28 -5.83
CA ASP A 133 26.74 4.65 -6.59
C ASP A 133 25.90 3.64 -5.78
N CYS A 134 26.44 3.14 -4.64
CA CYS A 134 25.79 2.10 -3.82
C CYS A 134 25.37 2.58 -2.42
N SER A 135 25.74 3.80 -2.02
CA SER A 135 25.44 4.39 -0.72
C SER A 135 25.03 5.84 -0.94
N GLU A 136 23.85 6.22 -0.47
CA GLU A 136 23.59 7.61 -0.15
C GLU A 136 24.29 7.88 1.17
N ASP A 137 25.54 8.35 1.13
CA ASP A 137 26.16 8.91 2.32
C ASP A 137 25.23 10.02 2.82
N LEU A 138 24.60 9.79 3.97
CA LEU A 138 23.91 10.82 4.74
C LEU A 138 24.91 11.95 4.94
N THR A 139 24.86 12.97 4.07
CA THR A 139 25.53 14.26 4.27
C THR A 139 24.80 14.98 5.41
N LEU A 140 24.89 14.43 6.62
CA LEU A 140 24.59 15.10 7.87
C LEU A 140 25.87 15.79 8.38
N ASP A 141 26.46 16.62 7.53
CA ASP A 141 27.18 17.84 7.94
C ASP A 141 27.58 18.63 6.69
N PRO A 142 27.05 19.86 6.49
CA PRO A 142 27.57 20.76 5.45
C PRO A 142 28.90 21.33 5.93
N GLY A 143 29.99 20.57 5.80
CA GLY A 143 31.31 21.07 6.19
C GLY A 143 32.47 20.09 6.23
N VAL A 144 32.27 18.79 6.04
CA VAL A 144 33.38 17.82 6.03
C VAL A 144 33.23 16.86 4.85
N ASP A 145 33.98 17.14 3.77
CA ASP A 145 34.20 16.18 2.69
C ASP A 145 35.03 15.01 3.24
N TYR A 146 34.38 13.94 3.71
CA TYR A 146 35.07 12.67 3.93
C TYR A 146 35.30 12.00 2.57
N TYR A 147 36.37 12.39 1.87
CA TYR A 147 36.92 11.57 0.80
C TYR A 147 37.51 10.31 1.43
N TYR A 148 36.74 9.22 1.49
CA TYR A 148 37.31 7.89 1.64
C TYR A 148 38.04 7.55 0.33
N GLU A 149 39.31 7.95 0.21
CA GLU A 149 40.21 7.44 -0.83
C GLU A 149 40.44 5.95 -0.57
N ARG A 150 39.74 5.10 -1.33
CA ARG A 150 39.99 3.66 -1.39
C ARG A 150 41.38 3.42 -1.98
N ASN A 151 42.13 2.48 -1.40
CA ASN A 151 43.30 1.92 -2.05
C ASN A 151 42.85 1.14 -3.29
N SER A 152 43.29 1.53 -4.48
CA SER A 152 42.97 0.87 -5.76
C SER A 152 43.38 -0.61 -5.84
N ASP A 153 44.17 -1.09 -4.87
CA ASP A 153 44.66 -2.45 -4.75
C ASP A 153 43.77 -3.35 -3.88
N GLU A 154 42.73 -2.81 -3.23
CA GLU A 154 41.76 -3.63 -2.51
C GLU A 154 40.92 -4.44 -3.51
N THR A 155 41.04 -5.77 -3.40
CA THR A 155 40.28 -6.72 -4.21
C THR A 155 39.02 -7.11 -3.45
N THR A 156 37.90 -7.08 -4.15
CA THR A 156 36.60 -7.54 -3.64
C THR A 156 36.35 -8.97 -4.11
N ASN A 157 36.03 -9.86 -3.18
CA ASN A 157 35.72 -11.24 -3.51
C ASN A 157 34.21 -11.39 -3.77
N VAL A 158 33.88 -11.74 -5.01
CA VAL A 158 32.51 -11.94 -5.48
C VAL A 158 32.28 -13.42 -5.74
N THR A 159 31.23 -13.95 -5.13
CA THR A 159 30.67 -15.27 -5.42
C THR A 159 29.40 -15.09 -6.21
N PHE A 160 29.24 -15.80 -7.31
CA PHE A 160 28.00 -15.77 -8.08
C PHE A 160 27.61 -17.16 -8.57
N VAL A 161 26.30 -17.36 -8.74
CA VAL A 161 25.72 -18.61 -9.23
C VAL A 161 24.61 -18.31 -10.24
N VAL A 162 24.55 -19.13 -11.29
CA VAL A 162 23.46 -19.08 -12.27
C VAL A 162 22.48 -20.21 -11.96
N GLN A 163 21.32 -19.86 -11.42
CA GLN A 163 20.24 -20.77 -11.04
C GLN A 163 19.19 -20.91 -12.15
N ARG A 164 18.48 -22.05 -12.20
CA ARG A 164 17.29 -22.21 -13.06
C ARG A 164 16.14 -21.43 -12.46
N SER A 165 15.40 -20.73 -13.29
CA SER A 165 14.10 -20.23 -12.89
C SER A 165 13.05 -21.36 -12.93
N LEU A 166 11.85 -21.06 -12.43
CA LEU A 166 10.68 -21.94 -12.50
C LEU A 166 10.40 -22.45 -13.92
N ASP A 167 10.04 -23.73 -14.01
CA ASP A 167 9.56 -24.32 -15.26
C ASP A 167 8.18 -23.75 -15.63
N ARG A 168 7.88 -23.70 -16.93
CA ARG A 168 6.58 -23.23 -17.45
C ARG A 168 5.38 -23.93 -16.80
N ASN A 169 5.49 -25.23 -16.52
CA ASN A 169 4.44 -25.99 -15.87
C ASN A 169 4.24 -25.56 -14.41
N GLN A 170 5.33 -25.33 -13.67
CA GLN A 170 5.25 -24.85 -12.28
C GLN A 170 4.65 -23.45 -12.23
N TYR A 171 5.08 -22.57 -13.14
CA TYR A 171 4.54 -21.22 -13.29
C TYR A 171 3.01 -21.22 -13.48
N ILE A 172 2.52 -22.00 -14.45
CA ILE A 172 1.08 -22.11 -14.73
C ILE A 172 0.34 -22.75 -13.56
N ASN A 173 0.90 -23.79 -12.95
CA ASN A 173 0.31 -24.46 -11.80
C ASN A 173 0.14 -23.49 -10.62
N SER A 174 1.14 -22.66 -10.32
CA SER A 174 1.06 -21.65 -9.26
C SER A 174 -0.07 -20.65 -9.49
N MET A 175 -0.21 -20.13 -10.71
CA MET A 175 -1.33 -19.25 -11.06
C MET A 175 -2.69 -19.94 -10.94
N MET A 176 -2.81 -21.17 -11.45
CA MET A 176 -4.06 -21.92 -11.40
C MET A 176 -4.47 -22.30 -9.97
N ILE A 177 -3.51 -22.59 -9.09
CA ILE A 177 -3.76 -22.82 -7.67
C ILE A 177 -4.37 -21.57 -7.03
N THR A 178 -3.83 -20.38 -7.31
CA THR A 178 -4.37 -19.12 -6.81
C THR A 178 -5.80 -18.87 -7.31
N LEU A 179 -6.08 -19.07 -8.60
CA LEU A 179 -7.44 -18.96 -9.14
C LEU A 179 -8.40 -19.98 -8.51
N ALA A 180 -7.94 -21.22 -8.30
CA ALA A 180 -8.73 -22.25 -7.64
C ALA A 180 -9.04 -21.87 -6.18
N ALA A 181 -8.08 -21.32 -5.46
CA ALA A 181 -8.29 -20.83 -4.09
C ALA A 181 -9.32 -19.68 -4.04
N ILE A 182 -9.25 -18.72 -4.98
CA ILE A 182 -10.24 -17.64 -5.11
C ILE A 182 -11.62 -18.21 -5.46
N PHE A 183 -11.69 -19.19 -6.37
CA PHE A 183 -12.96 -19.83 -6.73
C PHE A 183 -13.59 -20.57 -5.54
N ILE A 184 -12.79 -21.33 -4.77
CA ILE A 184 -13.25 -22.00 -3.54
C ILE A 184 -13.77 -20.95 -2.54
N PHE A 185 -13.03 -19.84 -2.37
CA PHE A 185 -13.48 -18.75 -1.52
C PHE A 185 -14.83 -18.19 -1.98
N TYR A 186 -15.03 -17.98 -3.28
CA TYR A 186 -16.30 -17.51 -3.83
C TYR A 186 -17.46 -18.45 -3.50
N VAL A 187 -17.26 -19.76 -3.68
CA VAL A 187 -18.28 -20.77 -3.35
C VAL A 187 -18.62 -20.70 -1.87
N ILE A 188 -17.61 -20.64 -0.99
CA ILE A 188 -17.81 -20.54 0.46
C ILE A 188 -18.53 -19.23 0.84
N ALA A 189 -18.09 -18.10 0.30
CA ALA A 189 -18.66 -16.78 0.60
C ALA A 189 -20.12 -16.67 0.14
N ILE A 190 -20.44 -17.16 -1.06
CA ILE A 190 -21.82 -17.22 -1.55
C ILE A 190 -22.66 -18.16 -0.69
N ALA A 191 -22.13 -19.34 -0.32
CA ALA A 191 -22.81 -20.25 0.59
C ALA A 191 -23.10 -19.59 1.95
N LEU A 192 -22.14 -18.87 2.53
CA LEU A 192 -22.33 -18.10 3.77
C LEU A 192 -23.41 -17.03 3.62
N ILE A 193 -23.41 -16.27 2.52
CA ILE A 193 -24.46 -15.26 2.24
C ILE A 193 -25.84 -15.93 2.15
N VAL A 194 -25.96 -17.08 1.49
CA VAL A 194 -27.23 -17.82 1.38
C VAL A 194 -27.67 -18.40 2.73
N ILE A 195 -26.75 -18.96 3.51
CA ILE A 195 -27.03 -19.48 4.86
C ILE A 195 -27.51 -18.35 5.78
N PHE A 196 -26.79 -17.23 5.81
CA PHE A 196 -27.16 -16.07 6.62
C PHE A 196 -28.46 -15.42 6.15
N ARG A 197 -28.75 -15.44 4.84
CA ARG A 197 -30.07 -15.02 4.36
C ARG A 197 -31.18 -15.91 4.92
N LYS A 198 -30.99 -17.22 4.98
CA LYS A 198 -32.04 -18.18 5.37
C LYS A 198 -32.23 -18.29 6.88
N TYR A 199 -31.13 -18.25 7.65
CA TYR A 199 -31.13 -18.51 9.09
C TYR A 199 -30.76 -17.29 9.93
N GLY A 200 -30.33 -16.20 9.29
CA GLY A 200 -29.87 -15.00 9.97
C GLY A 200 -30.99 -14.01 10.31
N SER A 201 -30.53 -12.82 10.66
CA SER A 201 -31.30 -11.70 11.21
C SER A 201 -32.25 -11.09 10.19
N ILE A 202 -32.00 -11.27 8.88
CA ILE A 202 -32.79 -10.70 7.78
C ILE A 202 -33.86 -11.69 7.26
N LYS A 203 -33.99 -12.89 7.82
CA LYS A 203 -34.86 -13.96 7.30
C LYS A 203 -36.33 -13.53 7.14
N ASP A 204 -36.86 -12.73 8.07
CA ASP A 204 -38.29 -12.41 8.17
C ASP A 204 -38.66 -11.10 7.42
N LEU A 205 -37.67 -10.35 6.91
CA LEU A 205 -37.92 -9.05 6.25
C LEU A 205 -38.71 -9.14 4.93
N THR A 206 -38.74 -10.31 4.28
CA THR A 206 -39.44 -10.53 3.00
C THR A 206 -40.95 -10.70 3.16
N ALA A 207 -41.47 -10.93 4.37
CA ALA A 207 -42.89 -11.21 4.59
C ALA A 207 -43.77 -9.96 4.80
N SER A 208 -43.20 -8.79 5.12
CA SER A 208 -43.96 -7.56 5.47
C SER A 208 -43.97 -6.47 4.38
N SER A 209 -43.59 -6.77 3.13
CA SER A 209 -43.45 -5.77 2.07
C SER A 209 -44.76 -5.44 1.34
N LEU A 210 -45.81 -5.06 2.07
CA LEU A 210 -46.98 -4.43 1.48
C LEU A 210 -47.55 -3.34 2.37
N GLN A 211 -46.87 -2.20 2.46
CA GLN A 211 -47.45 -0.86 2.58
C GLN A 211 -46.33 0.16 2.79
N ILE A 212 -46.50 1.35 2.20
CA ILE A 212 -45.58 2.52 2.17
C ILE A 212 -44.77 2.61 0.86
N SER A 213 -45.47 2.52 -0.27
CA SER A 213 -45.03 3.03 -1.58
C SER A 213 -45.81 4.29 -2.00
N LEU A 214 -46.47 4.97 -1.06
CA LEU A 214 -47.37 6.11 -1.31
C LEU A 214 -46.86 7.44 -0.75
N ARG A 215 -45.58 7.55 -0.36
CA ARG A 215 -45.01 8.80 0.19
C ARG A 215 -43.92 9.43 -0.68
N ASP A 216 -43.64 8.87 -1.86
CA ASP A 216 -42.60 9.41 -2.76
C ASP A 216 -43.00 10.73 -3.45
N ASP A 217 -44.29 11.08 -3.47
CA ASP A 217 -44.79 12.27 -4.20
C ASP A 217 -44.92 13.56 -3.35
N GLU A 218 -44.68 13.52 -2.03
CA GLU A 218 -44.86 14.69 -1.13
C GLU A 218 -43.61 15.08 -0.31
N VAL A 219 -42.40 14.64 -0.70
CA VAL A 219 -41.19 15.05 0.03
C VAL A 219 -40.65 16.36 -0.52
N ASP A 220 -41.20 17.42 0.07
CA ASP A 220 -40.85 18.84 -0.08
C ASP A 220 -39.34 19.10 -0.19
N ASP A 221 -38.95 20.03 -1.06
CA ASP A 221 -37.57 20.40 -1.30
C ASP A 221 -36.92 20.95 -0.02
N ALA A 222 -36.06 20.11 0.56
CA ALA A 222 -35.06 20.34 1.60
C ALA A 222 -34.85 21.77 2.14
N TYR A 223 -35.72 22.22 3.05
CA TYR A 223 -35.38 23.37 3.90
C TYR A 223 -34.34 22.98 4.97
N PRO A 224 -33.30 23.80 5.23
CA PRO A 224 -32.39 23.61 6.36
C PRO A 224 -33.19 23.58 7.67
N ARG A 225 -32.69 22.84 8.70
CA ARG A 225 -33.38 22.77 10.00
C ARG A 225 -33.67 24.17 10.53
N SER A 226 -34.87 24.36 11.05
CA SER A 226 -35.25 25.61 11.68
C SER A 226 -34.29 25.92 12.84
N VAL A 227 -34.12 27.20 13.18
CA VAL A 227 -33.26 27.61 14.30
C VAL A 227 -33.68 26.92 15.60
N GLN A 228 -34.98 26.70 15.78
CA GLN A 228 -35.59 26.05 16.93
C GLN A 228 -35.28 24.55 17.00
N ASP A 229 -35.36 23.84 15.87
CA ASP A 229 -35.00 22.41 15.78
C ASP A 229 -33.54 22.19 16.17
N ILE A 230 -32.66 23.12 15.79
CA ILE A 230 -31.23 23.04 16.11
C ILE A 230 -30.99 23.22 17.61
N ILE A 231 -31.68 24.18 18.26
CA ILE A 231 -31.58 24.41 19.70
C ILE A 231 -32.06 23.16 20.46
N TYR A 232 -33.21 22.62 20.05
CA TYR A 232 -33.77 21.39 20.61
C TYR A 232 -32.76 20.22 20.57
N VAL A 233 -32.10 19.99 19.42
CA VAL A 233 -31.10 18.92 19.26
C VAL A 233 -29.87 19.13 20.15
N LEU A 234 -29.44 20.38 20.31
CA LEU A 234 -28.27 20.73 21.13
C LEU A 234 -28.55 20.54 22.63
N GLU A 235 -29.76 20.88 23.08
CA GLU A 235 -30.19 20.79 24.48
C GLU A 235 -30.62 19.37 24.90
N LYS A 236 -31.04 18.53 23.95
CA LYS A 236 -31.43 17.14 24.23
C LYS A 236 -30.23 16.33 24.73
N ASN A 237 -30.32 15.81 25.95
CA ASN A 237 -29.27 15.00 26.59
C ASN A 237 -29.11 13.64 25.91
N ASN A 238 -30.22 12.94 25.65
CA ASN A 238 -30.24 11.64 24.97
C ASN A 238 -30.73 11.82 23.53
N LEU A 239 -29.86 11.58 22.57
CA LEU A 239 -30.19 11.68 21.15
C LEU A 239 -30.56 10.30 20.60
N ASP A 240 -31.58 10.28 19.77
CA ASP A 240 -32.06 9.10 19.07
C ASP A 240 -31.88 9.28 17.55
N VAL A 241 -31.84 8.17 16.81
CA VAL A 241 -31.64 8.18 15.36
C VAL A 241 -32.78 8.93 14.65
N LYS A 242 -34.01 8.85 15.16
CA LYS A 242 -35.17 9.59 14.61
C LYS A 242 -34.93 11.10 14.57
N THR A 243 -34.31 11.65 15.62
CA THR A 243 -33.93 13.07 15.70
C THR A 243 -32.93 13.47 14.61
N LEU A 244 -32.15 12.51 14.09
CA LEU A 244 -31.10 12.68 13.08
C LEU A 244 -31.44 12.07 11.72
N THR A 245 -32.71 11.75 11.46
CA THR A 245 -33.19 11.15 10.21
C THR A 245 -34.37 11.95 9.65
N LYS A 246 -34.15 13.24 9.36
CA LYS A 246 -35.23 14.13 8.90
C LYS A 246 -35.51 13.98 7.40
N TYR A 247 -34.47 13.68 6.61
CA TYR A 247 -34.56 13.65 5.14
C TYR A 247 -33.94 12.37 4.53
N PRO A 248 -34.48 11.18 4.83
CA PRO A 248 -33.83 9.90 4.51
C PRO A 248 -33.64 9.67 2.99
N LEU A 249 -34.53 10.18 2.13
CA LEU A 249 -34.36 10.11 0.67
C LEU A 249 -33.19 10.98 0.17
N LYS A 250 -33.00 12.15 0.77
CA LYS A 250 -31.87 13.04 0.45
C LYS A 250 -30.55 12.38 0.84
N ASP A 251 -30.50 11.76 2.02
CA ASP A 251 -29.29 11.09 2.50
C ASP A 251 -28.97 9.83 1.68
N LYS A 252 -30.00 9.11 1.21
CA LYS A 252 -29.83 8.04 0.22
C LYS A 252 -29.17 8.56 -1.05
N LYS A 253 -29.71 9.62 -1.69
CA LYS A 253 -29.11 10.23 -2.90
C LYS A 253 -27.69 10.71 -2.64
N ARG A 254 -27.46 11.39 -1.52
CA ARG A 254 -26.14 11.90 -1.10
C ARG A 254 -25.10 10.78 -0.92
N SER A 255 -25.52 9.59 -0.46
CA SER A 255 -24.59 8.46 -0.34
C SER A 255 -24.00 8.03 -1.68
N PHE A 256 -24.76 8.13 -2.79
CA PHE A 256 -24.26 7.80 -4.13
C PHE A 256 -23.27 8.82 -4.68
N ASN A 257 -23.22 10.04 -4.13
CA ASN A 257 -22.18 10.99 -4.50
C ASN A 257 -20.78 10.46 -4.14
N TYR A 258 -20.64 9.66 -3.09
CA TYR A 258 -19.37 9.02 -2.75
C TYR A 258 -18.91 8.08 -3.88
N LEU A 259 -19.83 7.30 -4.44
CA LEU A 259 -19.53 6.38 -5.55
C LEU A 259 -19.04 7.14 -6.79
N TRP A 260 -19.76 8.19 -7.20
CA TRP A 260 -19.38 9.00 -8.36
C TRP A 260 -18.02 9.69 -8.19
N HIS A 261 -17.70 10.17 -6.99
CA HIS A 261 -16.39 10.75 -6.71
C HIS A 261 -15.28 9.71 -6.74
N ILE A 262 -15.47 8.54 -6.13
CA ILE A 262 -14.49 7.44 -6.19
C ILE A 262 -14.22 7.02 -7.63
N MET A 263 -15.26 6.85 -8.44
CA MET A 263 -15.09 6.52 -9.85
C MET A 263 -14.33 7.61 -10.61
N SER A 264 -14.64 8.88 -10.35
CA SER A 264 -13.95 10.00 -11.00
C SER A 264 -12.47 10.04 -10.61
N ILE A 265 -12.17 9.93 -9.31
CA ILE A 265 -10.79 9.86 -8.79
C ILE A 265 -10.07 8.66 -9.41
N ALA A 266 -10.70 7.49 -9.43
CA ALA A 266 -10.11 6.29 -10.01
C ALA A 266 -9.71 6.49 -11.47
N ILE A 267 -10.57 7.09 -12.31
CA ILE A 267 -10.26 7.34 -13.72
C ILE A 267 -9.10 8.32 -13.87
N PHE A 268 -9.20 9.51 -13.26
CA PHE A 268 -8.19 10.56 -13.42
C PHE A 268 -6.85 10.22 -12.76
N TYR A 269 -6.87 9.40 -11.71
CA TYR A 269 -5.66 8.93 -11.04
C TYR A 269 -5.01 7.76 -11.78
N SER A 270 -5.79 6.79 -12.28
CA SER A 270 -5.22 5.59 -12.93
C SER A 270 -4.57 5.87 -14.29
N ILE A 271 -5.09 6.82 -15.07
CA ILE A 271 -4.54 7.16 -16.39
C ILE A 271 -3.04 7.55 -16.30
N PRO A 272 -2.63 8.57 -15.51
CA PRO A 272 -1.22 8.94 -15.42
C PRO A 272 -0.38 7.85 -14.75
N VAL A 273 -0.93 7.08 -13.81
CA VAL A 273 -0.25 5.94 -13.17
C VAL A 273 0.21 4.94 -14.23
N ILE A 274 -0.74 4.46 -15.04
CA ILE A 274 -0.47 3.46 -16.09
C ILE A 274 0.54 4.02 -17.11
N GLN A 275 0.39 5.28 -17.51
CA GLN A 275 1.32 5.94 -18.42
C GLN A 275 2.75 6.00 -17.85
N LEU A 276 2.89 6.35 -16.58
CA LEU A 276 4.19 6.49 -15.92
C LEU A 276 4.90 5.13 -15.79
N VAL A 277 4.22 4.12 -15.23
CA VAL A 277 4.84 2.81 -14.96
C VAL A 277 5.20 2.06 -16.23
N ILE A 278 4.38 2.16 -17.30
CA ILE A 278 4.73 1.62 -18.62
C ILE A 278 5.96 2.34 -19.20
N THR A 279 6.05 3.65 -19.01
CA THR A 279 7.20 4.44 -19.48
C THR A 279 8.47 4.02 -18.75
N TYR A 280 8.43 3.85 -17.43
CA TYR A 280 9.56 3.38 -16.64
C TYR A 280 9.99 1.98 -17.04
N GLN A 281 9.03 1.05 -17.18
CA GLN A 281 9.34 -0.31 -17.64
C GLN A 281 9.97 -0.31 -19.05
N ARG A 282 9.57 0.60 -19.93
CA ARG A 282 10.22 0.76 -21.25
C ARG A 282 11.64 1.31 -21.11
N ILE A 283 11.86 2.31 -20.26
CA ILE A 283 13.18 2.89 -20.02
C ILE A 283 14.13 1.82 -19.46
N VAL A 284 13.69 1.01 -18.51
CA VAL A 284 14.49 -0.12 -17.97
C VAL A 284 14.84 -1.12 -19.06
N ASN A 285 13.85 -1.57 -19.83
CA ASN A 285 14.10 -2.55 -20.90
C ASN A 285 15.03 -2.03 -22.01
N VAL A 286 15.00 -0.72 -22.31
CA VAL A 286 15.83 -0.13 -23.37
C VAL A 286 17.23 0.25 -22.86
N SER A 287 17.32 0.86 -21.68
CA SER A 287 18.59 1.28 -21.08
C SER A 287 19.36 0.11 -20.46
N GLY A 288 18.66 -0.96 -20.08
CA GLY A 288 19.20 -2.06 -19.31
C GLY A 288 19.49 -1.70 -17.85
N ASN A 289 19.13 -0.50 -17.38
CA ASN A 289 19.39 -0.08 -16.02
C ASN A 289 18.35 -0.65 -15.04
N GLU A 290 18.71 -1.71 -14.33
CA GLU A 290 17.85 -2.37 -13.34
C GLU A 290 17.87 -1.65 -11.97
N ASP A 291 18.62 -0.55 -11.81
CA ASP A 291 18.59 0.32 -10.61
C ASP A 291 17.38 1.26 -10.57
N LEU A 292 16.64 1.37 -11.67
CA LEU A 292 15.44 2.23 -11.72
C LEU A 292 14.24 1.63 -10.95
N CYS A 293 14.21 0.30 -10.77
CA CYS A 293 13.12 -0.39 -10.09
C CYS A 293 13.65 -1.24 -8.93
N TYR A 294 12.90 -1.26 -7.83
CA TYR A 294 13.22 -1.93 -6.58
C TYR A 294 12.55 -3.31 -6.50
N TYR A 295 13.04 -4.27 -7.30
CA TYR A 295 12.51 -5.63 -7.28
C TYR A 295 13.13 -6.50 -6.19
N ASN A 296 12.39 -7.52 -5.77
CA ASN A 296 12.97 -8.69 -5.13
C ASN A 296 13.46 -9.67 -6.23
N PHE A 297 14.64 -9.43 -6.77
CA PHE A 297 15.19 -10.18 -7.91
C PHE A 297 15.36 -11.68 -7.65
N LEU A 298 15.50 -12.10 -6.39
CA LEU A 298 15.58 -13.52 -6.02
C LEU A 298 14.24 -14.25 -6.14
N CYS A 299 13.13 -13.51 -6.15
CA CYS A 299 11.78 -14.04 -6.36
C CYS A 299 11.03 -13.30 -7.47
N ALA A 300 11.75 -12.70 -8.43
CA ALA A 300 11.13 -12.02 -9.56
C ALA A 300 10.97 -12.98 -10.73
N HIS A 301 9.72 -13.27 -11.10
CA HIS A 301 9.40 -14.16 -12.20
C HIS A 301 8.88 -13.39 -13.41
N PRO A 302 9.71 -13.17 -14.44
CA PRO A 302 9.31 -12.35 -15.57
C PRO A 302 8.35 -13.09 -16.49
N THR A 303 7.39 -12.38 -17.05
CA THR A 303 6.51 -12.89 -18.11
C THR A 303 6.18 -11.81 -19.11
N MET A 304 6.22 -12.17 -20.40
CA MET A 304 6.07 -11.24 -21.53
C MET A 304 7.04 -10.04 -21.42
N THR A 305 6.52 -8.84 -21.18
CA THR A 305 7.25 -7.57 -21.05
C THR A 305 7.53 -7.18 -19.60
N PHE A 306 6.93 -7.87 -18.62
CA PHE A 306 7.10 -7.57 -17.20
C PHE A 306 8.29 -8.33 -16.62
N SER A 307 9.03 -7.65 -15.75
CA SER A 307 10.19 -8.23 -15.06
C SER A 307 9.77 -9.04 -13.83
N ASP A 308 8.67 -8.62 -13.19
CA ASP A 308 8.23 -9.17 -11.91
C ASP A 308 6.70 -9.43 -11.90
N PHE A 309 6.27 -10.49 -12.59
CA PHE A 309 4.84 -10.72 -12.83
C PHE A 309 4.11 -11.34 -11.63
N ASN A 310 4.79 -12.08 -10.76
CA ASN A 310 4.18 -12.65 -9.56
C ASN A 310 3.62 -11.56 -8.62
N HIS A 311 4.35 -10.47 -8.41
CA HIS A 311 3.92 -9.29 -7.63
C HIS A 311 2.75 -8.53 -8.26
N ILE A 312 2.69 -8.48 -9.59
CA ILE A 312 1.52 -7.94 -10.30
C ILE A 312 0.31 -8.87 -10.11
N TYR A 313 0.53 -10.18 -10.18
CA TYR A 313 -0.52 -11.18 -10.19
C TYR A 313 -1.12 -11.48 -8.80
N SER A 314 -0.33 -11.39 -7.72
CA SER A 314 -0.81 -11.60 -6.35
C SER A 314 -1.94 -10.62 -5.96
N ASN A 315 -1.96 -9.44 -6.58
CA ASN A 315 -3.01 -8.43 -6.42
C ASN A 315 -4.38 -8.80 -7.00
N ILE A 316 -4.49 -9.88 -7.77
CA ILE A 316 -5.75 -10.33 -8.37
C ILE A 316 -6.84 -10.64 -7.31
N GLY A 317 -6.42 -10.98 -6.09
CA GLY A 317 -7.31 -11.19 -4.96
C GLY A 317 -8.21 -9.98 -4.68
N TYR A 318 -7.64 -8.76 -4.63
CA TYR A 318 -8.41 -7.54 -4.36
C TYR A 318 -9.49 -7.27 -5.40
N LEU A 319 -9.18 -7.50 -6.70
CA LEU A 319 -10.13 -7.36 -7.80
C LEU A 319 -11.35 -8.27 -7.59
N PHE A 320 -11.12 -9.55 -7.35
CA PHE A 320 -12.21 -10.51 -7.15
C PHE A 320 -12.97 -10.22 -5.85
N MET A 321 -12.29 -10.00 -4.72
CA MET A 321 -12.96 -9.68 -3.45
C MET A 321 -13.81 -8.40 -3.53
N GLY A 322 -13.35 -7.39 -4.26
CA GLY A 322 -14.13 -6.18 -4.54
C GLY A 322 -15.38 -6.46 -5.37
N ILE A 323 -15.27 -7.23 -6.46
CA ILE A 323 -16.42 -7.64 -7.28
C ILE A 323 -17.43 -8.44 -6.44
N LEU A 324 -16.96 -9.40 -5.64
CA LEU A 324 -17.81 -10.20 -4.75
C LEU A 324 -18.55 -9.32 -3.74
N PHE A 325 -17.89 -8.31 -3.17
CA PHE A 325 -18.50 -7.37 -2.25
C PHE A 325 -19.55 -6.49 -2.93
N LEU A 326 -19.32 -6.05 -4.17
CA LEU A 326 -20.33 -5.31 -4.96
C LEU A 326 -21.57 -6.18 -5.23
N ILE A 327 -21.39 -7.45 -5.58
CA ILE A 327 -22.48 -8.41 -5.76
C ILE A 327 -23.25 -8.59 -4.44
N ALA A 328 -22.55 -8.76 -3.32
CA ALA A 328 -23.16 -8.89 -2.00
C ALA A 328 -23.97 -7.62 -1.62
N THR A 329 -23.43 -6.44 -1.92
CA THR A 329 -24.09 -5.15 -1.70
C THR A 329 -25.36 -5.01 -2.54
N ALA A 330 -25.30 -5.36 -3.83
CA ALA A 330 -26.44 -5.30 -4.74
C ALA A 330 -27.55 -6.31 -4.38
N HIS A 331 -27.16 -7.53 -4.01
CA HIS A 331 -28.08 -8.54 -3.51
C HIS A 331 -28.80 -8.05 -2.24
N ARG A 332 -28.06 -7.45 -1.29
CA ARG A 332 -28.64 -6.92 -0.06
C ARG A 332 -29.57 -5.74 -0.30
N GLN A 333 -29.20 -4.81 -1.19
CA GLN A 333 -30.06 -3.69 -1.60
C GLN A 333 -31.38 -4.17 -2.21
N SER A 334 -31.35 -5.26 -2.95
CA SER A 334 -32.56 -5.83 -3.59
C SER A 334 -33.49 -6.52 -2.59
N ILE A 335 -32.96 -6.96 -1.44
CA ILE A 335 -33.73 -7.69 -0.42
C ILE A 335 -34.30 -6.76 0.64
N ILE A 336 -33.52 -5.78 1.10
CA ILE A 336 -33.92 -4.90 2.20
C ILE A 336 -34.67 -3.69 1.62
N PRO A 337 -36.00 -3.58 1.78
CA PRO A 337 -36.75 -2.43 1.30
C PRO A 337 -36.35 -1.18 2.09
N PHE A 338 -36.53 -0.02 1.46
CA PHE A 338 -36.29 1.25 2.14
C PHE A 338 -37.37 1.48 3.21
N ARG A 339 -36.96 1.77 4.45
CA ARG A 339 -37.84 1.97 5.60
C ARG A 339 -37.59 3.35 6.20
N PHE A 340 -38.67 4.08 6.48
CA PHE A 340 -38.58 5.47 6.94
C PHE A 340 -38.47 5.61 8.47
N GLU A 341 -39.16 4.76 9.24
CA GLU A 341 -39.36 4.96 10.69
C GLU A 341 -38.73 3.86 11.56
N ILE A 342 -38.20 2.80 10.93
CA ILE A 342 -37.69 1.59 11.58
C ILE A 342 -36.26 1.34 11.11
N GLY A 343 -35.39 0.98 12.05
CA GLY A 343 -34.00 0.65 11.82
C GLY A 343 -33.16 1.87 11.41
N ILE A 344 -31.87 1.61 11.19
CA ILE A 344 -30.95 2.61 10.64
C ILE A 344 -31.18 2.72 9.13
N PRO A 345 -31.36 3.93 8.58
CA PRO A 345 -31.46 4.13 7.14
C PRO A 345 -30.22 3.59 6.42
N VAL A 346 -30.43 2.67 5.48
CA VAL A 346 -29.32 2.01 4.79
C VAL A 346 -28.84 2.87 3.61
N HIS A 347 -27.56 3.25 3.66
CA HIS A 347 -26.89 4.05 2.64
C HIS A 347 -25.95 3.18 1.80
N TYR A 348 -26.51 2.50 0.80
CA TYR A 348 -25.75 1.58 -0.05
C TYR A 348 -24.66 2.26 -0.89
N GLY A 349 -24.76 3.56 -1.16
CA GLY A 349 -23.78 4.30 -1.96
C GLY A 349 -22.35 4.19 -1.42
N ILE A 350 -22.15 4.24 -0.09
CA ILE A 350 -20.82 4.10 0.53
C ILE A 350 -20.30 2.66 0.43
N TYR A 351 -21.15 1.65 0.57
CA TYR A 351 -20.72 0.25 0.37
C TYR A 351 -20.27 0.01 -1.08
N TYR A 352 -20.99 0.54 -2.07
CA TYR A 352 -20.50 0.50 -3.45
C TYR A 352 -19.16 1.24 -3.60
N SER A 353 -18.98 2.39 -2.94
CA SER A 353 -17.70 3.09 -2.93
C SER A 353 -16.56 2.25 -2.35
N MET A 354 -16.80 1.53 -1.26
CA MET A 354 -15.81 0.64 -0.63
C MET A 354 -15.44 -0.54 -1.54
N GLY A 355 -16.42 -1.16 -2.21
CA GLY A 355 -16.17 -2.24 -3.17
C GLY A 355 -15.39 -1.78 -4.40
N VAL A 356 -15.74 -0.61 -4.96
CA VAL A 356 -14.97 -0.02 -6.08
C VAL A 356 -13.57 0.38 -5.62
N ALA A 357 -13.42 0.98 -4.44
CA ALA A 357 -12.11 1.35 -3.91
C ALA A 357 -11.18 0.12 -3.76
N LEU A 358 -11.71 -1.03 -3.33
CA LEU A 358 -10.96 -2.29 -3.25
C LEU A 358 -10.51 -2.83 -4.62
N ILE A 359 -11.35 -2.68 -5.65
CA ILE A 359 -10.98 -3.05 -7.02
C ILE A 359 -9.85 -2.15 -7.53
N ILE A 360 -9.99 -0.84 -7.32
CA ILE A 360 -9.01 0.15 -7.78
C ILE A 360 -7.69 0.01 -7.04
N GLU A 361 -7.72 -0.30 -5.73
CA GLU A 361 -6.54 -0.68 -4.95
C GLU A 361 -5.79 -1.83 -5.63
N GLY A 362 -6.46 -2.94 -5.95
CA GLY A 362 -5.82 -4.06 -6.64
C GLY A 362 -5.22 -3.71 -7.99
N LEU A 363 -5.87 -2.83 -8.75
CA LEU A 363 -5.35 -2.39 -10.05
C LEU A 363 -4.13 -1.47 -9.93
N LEU A 364 -4.16 -0.51 -8.99
CA LEU A 364 -3.07 0.45 -8.80
C LEU A 364 -1.87 -0.17 -8.09
N SER A 365 -2.10 -1.04 -7.12
CA SER A 365 -1.05 -1.85 -6.49
C SER A 365 -0.35 -2.74 -7.52
N ALA A 366 -1.11 -3.43 -8.38
CA ALA A 366 -0.54 -4.19 -9.48
C ALA A 366 0.27 -3.32 -10.45
N CYS A 367 -0.17 -2.07 -10.71
CA CYS A 367 0.58 -1.13 -11.54
C CYS A 367 1.89 -0.66 -10.90
N TYR A 368 1.93 -0.47 -9.57
CA TYR A 368 3.14 -0.13 -8.84
C TYR A 368 4.22 -1.22 -9.00
N HIS A 369 3.83 -2.49 -8.82
CA HIS A 369 4.74 -3.64 -8.96
C HIS A 369 5.25 -3.89 -10.39
N ILE A 370 4.77 -3.15 -11.40
CA ILE A 370 5.36 -3.16 -12.75
C ILE A 370 6.79 -2.62 -12.74
N CYS A 371 7.09 -1.63 -11.90
CA CYS A 371 8.42 -1.07 -11.68
C CYS A 371 8.38 -0.25 -10.38
N PRO A 372 8.54 -0.89 -9.21
CA PRO A 372 8.43 -0.21 -7.92
C PRO A 372 9.55 0.82 -7.74
N SER A 373 9.21 2.04 -7.33
CA SER A 373 10.16 3.12 -7.07
C SER A 373 9.63 4.09 -6.01
N GLN A 374 10.51 4.91 -5.45
CA GLN A 374 10.11 5.95 -4.48
C GLN A 374 9.07 6.92 -5.07
N SER A 375 9.16 7.24 -6.37
CA SER A 375 8.27 8.20 -7.03
C SER A 375 6.86 7.67 -7.28
N ASN A 376 6.68 6.35 -7.29
CA ASN A 376 5.40 5.71 -7.58
C ASN A 376 4.80 4.90 -6.40
N TYR A 377 5.50 4.83 -5.26
CA TYR A 377 5.01 4.22 -4.02
C TYR A 377 3.63 4.70 -3.59
N GLN A 378 3.30 5.97 -3.85
CA GLN A 378 1.98 6.53 -3.55
C GLN A 378 0.82 5.77 -4.23
N PHE A 379 1.07 5.09 -5.35
CA PHE A 379 0.05 4.36 -6.10
C PHE A 379 -0.41 3.09 -5.37
N ASP A 380 0.48 2.49 -4.57
CA ASP A 380 0.22 1.30 -3.75
C ASP A 380 -0.50 1.63 -2.43
N THR A 381 -0.51 2.91 -2.02
CA THR A 381 -0.98 3.30 -0.67
C THR A 381 -2.19 4.23 -0.68
N SER A 382 -2.43 4.98 -1.77
CA SER A 382 -3.46 6.01 -1.80
C SER A 382 -4.88 5.46 -1.60
N PHE A 383 -5.21 4.32 -2.20
CA PHE A 383 -6.54 3.72 -2.06
C PHE A 383 -6.71 2.95 -0.75
N MET A 384 -5.61 2.51 -0.11
CA MET A 384 -5.63 2.10 1.29
C MET A 384 -6.10 3.23 2.22
N TYR A 385 -5.60 4.46 2.03
CA TYR A 385 -6.07 5.64 2.78
C TYR A 385 -7.55 5.91 2.54
N VAL A 386 -7.99 5.84 1.28
CA VAL A 386 -9.40 6.00 0.88
C VAL A 386 -10.27 5.00 1.62
N MET A 387 -9.91 3.70 1.60
CA MET A 387 -10.68 2.66 2.27
C MET A 387 -10.75 2.84 3.79
N ALA A 388 -9.64 3.20 4.43
CA ALA A 388 -9.63 3.48 5.87
C ALA A 388 -10.60 4.61 6.25
N VAL A 389 -10.60 5.70 5.48
CA VAL A 389 -11.52 6.83 5.68
C VAL A 389 -12.97 6.46 5.36
N LEU A 390 -13.23 5.69 4.30
CA LEU A 390 -14.58 5.21 3.98
C LEU A 390 -15.14 4.32 5.11
N CYS A 391 -14.34 3.44 5.71
CA CYS A 391 -14.72 2.64 6.88
C CYS A 391 -15.14 3.54 8.05
N MET A 392 -14.34 4.56 8.38
CA MET A 392 -14.68 5.50 9.46
C MET A 392 -15.95 6.29 9.18
N ILE A 393 -16.11 6.81 7.95
CA ILE A 393 -17.32 7.53 7.56
C ILE A 393 -18.54 6.62 7.62
N LYS A 394 -18.39 5.36 7.22
CA LYS A 394 -19.50 4.42 7.24
C LYS A 394 -19.99 4.14 8.65
N LEU A 395 -19.08 3.95 9.61
CA LEU A 395 -19.39 3.80 11.02
C LEU A 395 -20.08 5.04 11.59
N TYR A 396 -19.57 6.24 11.27
CA TYR A 396 -20.19 7.49 11.70
C TYR A 396 -21.60 7.65 11.16
N GLN A 397 -21.80 7.31 9.89
CA GLN A 397 -23.09 7.44 9.22
C GLN A 397 -24.19 6.57 9.86
N ASN A 398 -23.86 5.41 10.43
CA ASN A 398 -24.86 4.53 11.04
C ASN A 398 -25.63 5.21 12.19
N ARG A 399 -24.98 6.09 12.95
CA ARG A 399 -25.62 6.82 14.07
C ARG A 399 -25.90 8.30 13.75
N HIS A 400 -25.36 8.82 12.65
CA HIS A 400 -25.50 10.22 12.26
C HIS A 400 -25.87 10.40 10.77
N PRO A 401 -27.03 9.88 10.31
CA PRO A 401 -27.39 9.86 8.89
C PRO A 401 -27.49 11.28 8.26
N ASP A 402 -28.19 12.23 8.92
CA ASP A 402 -28.32 13.62 8.42
C ASP A 402 -27.01 14.44 8.56
N LEU A 403 -26.17 14.13 9.56
CA LEU A 403 -25.04 14.97 10.01
C LEU A 403 -23.67 14.49 9.52
N ASN A 404 -23.65 13.53 8.60
CA ASN A 404 -22.42 13.00 8.03
C ASN A 404 -21.64 14.08 7.25
N ALA A 405 -20.34 13.87 7.03
CA ALA A 405 -19.54 14.65 6.08
C ALA A 405 -20.10 14.55 4.66
N THR A 406 -19.85 15.56 3.82
CA THR A 406 -20.20 15.46 2.39
C THR A 406 -19.08 14.73 1.64
N ALA A 407 -19.41 14.04 0.55
CA ALA A 407 -18.41 13.43 -0.32
C ALA A 407 -17.33 14.44 -0.74
N TYR A 408 -17.74 15.66 -1.13
CA TYR A 408 -16.85 16.76 -1.45
C TYR A 408 -15.86 17.06 -0.32
N SER A 409 -16.35 17.35 0.89
CA SER A 409 -15.48 17.65 2.04
C SER A 409 -14.56 16.49 2.40
N THR A 410 -15.06 15.25 2.32
CA THR A 410 -14.26 14.06 2.62
C THR A 410 -13.11 13.92 1.65
N PHE A 411 -13.38 13.93 0.35
CA PHE A 411 -12.36 13.73 -0.68
C PHE A 411 -11.42 14.92 -0.81
N SER A 412 -11.85 16.15 -0.48
CA SER A 412 -10.95 17.30 -0.39
C SER A 412 -9.94 17.17 0.75
N VAL A 413 -10.40 16.77 1.95
CA VAL A 413 -9.51 16.54 3.10
C VAL A 413 -8.57 15.37 2.82
N LEU A 414 -9.09 14.29 2.26
CA LEU A 414 -8.27 13.14 1.88
C LEU A 414 -7.26 13.50 0.79
N GLY A 415 -7.66 14.27 -0.23
CA GLY A 415 -6.76 14.76 -1.27
C GLY A 415 -5.65 15.65 -0.73
N ALA A 416 -5.94 16.52 0.25
CA ALA A 416 -4.91 17.28 0.96
C ALA A 416 -3.97 16.37 1.76
N GLY A 417 -4.50 15.32 2.40
CA GLY A 417 -3.71 14.31 3.10
C GLY A 417 -2.78 13.53 2.15
N ILE A 418 -3.29 13.09 1.00
CA ILE A 418 -2.51 12.42 -0.05
C ILE A 418 -1.43 13.35 -0.60
N MET A 419 -1.76 14.62 -0.88
CA MET A 419 -0.78 15.61 -1.34
C MET A 419 0.35 15.81 -0.32
N MET A 420 0.01 15.90 0.98
CA MET A 420 1.01 15.95 2.04
C MET A 420 1.84 14.67 2.11
N ALA A 421 1.23 13.50 1.85
CA ALA A 421 1.95 12.24 1.76
C ALA A 421 2.96 12.23 0.61
N THR A 422 2.58 12.69 -0.57
CA THR A 422 3.49 12.82 -1.71
C THR A 422 4.67 13.75 -1.38
N LEU A 423 4.40 14.91 -0.76
CA LEU A 423 5.46 15.83 -0.33
C LEU A 423 6.37 15.21 0.73
N GLY A 424 5.82 14.44 1.67
CA GLY A 424 6.58 13.75 2.71
C GLY A 424 7.41 12.58 2.21
N ILE A 425 6.94 11.86 1.18
CA ILE A 425 7.68 10.75 0.55
C ILE A 425 8.83 11.29 -0.31
N MET A 426 8.61 12.38 -1.05
CA MET A 426 9.63 12.99 -1.91
C MET A 426 10.65 13.81 -1.13
N ASN A 427 10.19 14.64 -0.19
CA ASN A 427 11.00 15.59 0.56
C ASN A 427 10.75 15.37 2.06
N GLY A 428 11.20 14.21 2.57
CA GLY A 428 11.04 13.72 3.95
C GLY A 428 11.70 14.57 5.05
N THR A 429 11.81 15.87 4.83
CA THR A 429 12.34 16.87 5.75
C THR A 429 11.51 16.98 7.03
N LEU A 430 12.20 17.34 8.11
CA LEU A 430 11.59 17.63 9.41
C LEU A 430 10.47 18.69 9.30
N THR A 431 10.60 19.66 8.40
CA THR A 431 9.61 20.71 8.19
C THR A 431 8.25 20.16 7.74
N VAL A 432 8.24 19.22 6.79
CA VAL A 432 7.00 18.59 6.30
C VAL A 432 6.30 17.84 7.44
N TRP A 433 7.06 17.10 8.24
CA TRP A 433 6.56 16.41 9.43
C TRP A 433 5.94 17.38 10.45
N LEU A 434 6.61 18.49 10.78
CA LEU A 434 6.09 19.47 11.73
C LEU A 434 4.81 20.15 11.22
N ILE A 435 4.75 20.50 9.93
CA ILE A 435 3.54 21.06 9.30
C ILE A 435 2.40 20.05 9.38
N PHE A 436 2.67 18.79 9.06
CA PHE A 436 1.66 17.73 9.14
C PHE A 436 1.14 17.52 10.56
N ILE A 437 2.03 17.37 11.55
CA ILE A 437 1.64 17.15 12.95
C ILE A 437 0.79 18.32 13.46
N PHE A 438 1.18 19.56 13.19
CA PHE A 438 0.43 20.75 13.60
C PHE A 438 -0.94 20.81 12.90
N GLY A 439 -0.96 20.63 11.57
CA GLY A 439 -2.18 20.66 10.76
C GLY A 439 -3.16 19.54 11.14
N TYR A 440 -2.66 18.31 11.33
CA TYR A 440 -3.46 17.17 11.74
C TYR A 440 -4.02 17.35 13.16
N SER A 441 -3.21 17.88 14.10
CA SER A 441 -3.69 18.19 15.46
C SER A 441 -4.81 19.22 15.44
N LEU A 442 -4.67 20.30 14.65
CA LEU A 442 -5.72 21.30 14.47
C LEU A 442 -6.98 20.70 13.84
N MET A 443 -6.82 19.82 12.85
CA MET A 443 -7.93 19.11 12.22
C MET A 443 -8.65 18.19 13.20
N CYS A 444 -7.93 17.45 14.05
CA CYS A 444 -8.52 16.62 15.10
C CYS A 444 -9.34 17.45 16.10
N LEU A 445 -8.80 18.60 16.53
CA LEU A 445 -9.52 19.54 17.40
C LEU A 445 -10.77 20.10 16.71
N TYR A 446 -10.67 20.48 15.44
CA TYR A 446 -11.79 20.97 14.65
C TYR A 446 -12.89 19.91 14.49
N ILE A 447 -12.54 18.68 14.12
CA ILE A 447 -13.49 17.57 13.99
C ILE A 447 -14.12 17.25 15.36
N SER A 448 -13.34 17.26 16.43
CA SER A 448 -13.83 17.02 17.78
C SER A 448 -14.84 18.09 18.21
N PHE A 449 -14.55 19.37 17.93
CA PHE A 449 -15.47 20.47 18.18
C PHE A 449 -16.75 20.31 17.34
N LYS A 450 -16.61 19.92 16.07
CA LYS A 450 -17.72 19.66 15.16
C LYS A 450 -18.61 18.51 15.66
N ILE A 451 -18.04 17.41 16.15
CA ILE A 451 -18.78 16.27 16.70
C ILE A 451 -19.49 16.67 18.02
N TYR A 452 -18.79 17.39 18.91
CA TYR A 452 -19.35 17.83 20.19
C TYR A 452 -20.62 18.70 20.02
N TYR A 453 -20.62 19.61 19.05
CA TYR A 453 -21.76 20.47 18.72
C TYR A 453 -22.61 19.96 17.55
N LEU A 454 -22.55 18.67 17.18
CA LEU A 454 -23.40 18.05 16.15
C LEU A 454 -23.41 18.82 14.81
N SER A 455 -22.23 19.26 14.38
CA SER A 455 -21.97 20.09 13.19
C SER A 455 -22.40 21.57 13.27
N TYR A 456 -22.95 22.06 14.38
CA TYR A 456 -23.36 23.47 14.55
C TYR A 456 -22.27 24.35 15.18
N ILE A 457 -21.12 24.45 14.49
CA ILE A 457 -19.89 25.12 14.98
C ILE A 457 -20.12 26.58 15.39
N LEU A 458 -20.77 27.39 14.54
CA LEU A 458 -21.02 28.82 14.79
C LEU A 458 -21.87 29.05 16.05
N LYS A 459 -22.89 28.21 16.27
CA LYS A 459 -23.74 28.31 17.47
C LYS A 459 -22.99 27.86 18.72
N GLY A 460 -22.18 26.80 18.62
CA GLY A 460 -21.29 26.38 19.71
C GLY A 460 -20.32 27.49 20.11
N PHE A 461 -19.68 28.13 19.13
CA PHE A 461 -18.76 29.25 19.36
C PHE A 461 -19.46 30.48 19.95
N ASN A 462 -20.65 30.83 19.44
CA ASN A 462 -21.44 31.93 19.98
C ASN A 462 -21.93 31.66 21.41
N LYS A 463 -22.30 30.42 21.73
CA LYS A 463 -22.66 30.02 23.10
C LYS A 463 -21.46 30.13 24.03
N LEU A 464 -20.31 29.57 23.65
CA LEU A 464 -19.06 29.68 24.41
C LEU A 464 -18.65 31.15 24.61
N ARG A 465 -18.73 31.98 23.56
CA ARG A 465 -18.43 33.42 23.63
C ARG A 465 -19.40 34.16 24.56
N GLN A 466 -20.68 33.81 24.53
CA GLN A 466 -21.69 34.39 25.43
C GLN A 466 -21.44 33.97 26.88
N ASP A 467 -21.12 32.71 27.13
CA ASP A 467 -20.83 32.19 28.47
C ASP A 467 -19.56 32.86 29.04
N ILE A 468 -18.49 32.98 28.25
CA ILE A 468 -17.26 33.71 28.61
C ILE A 468 -17.57 35.20 28.87
N SER A 469 -18.41 35.84 28.05
CA SER A 469 -18.76 37.26 28.23
C SER A 469 -19.60 37.53 29.48
N LYS A 470 -20.37 36.55 29.95
CA LYS A 470 -21.26 36.67 31.12
C LYS A 470 -20.59 36.30 32.44
N LEU A 471 -19.75 35.25 32.42
CA LEU A 471 -19.16 34.64 33.63
C LEU A 471 -17.65 34.91 33.76
N GLY A 472 -17.02 35.53 32.74
CA GLY A 472 -15.56 35.66 32.67
C GLY A 472 -14.86 34.34 32.39
N PHE A 473 -13.53 34.30 32.54
CA PHE A 473 -12.74 33.05 32.47
C PHE A 473 -12.84 32.22 33.77
N ALA A 474 -14.04 32.10 34.33
CA ALA A 474 -14.29 31.28 35.51
C ALA A 474 -14.26 29.79 35.15
N SER A 475 -13.82 28.93 36.09
CA SER A 475 -13.76 27.47 35.93
C SER A 475 -15.13 26.87 35.54
N GLU A 476 -16.22 27.53 35.93
CA GLU A 476 -17.61 27.13 35.63
C GLU A 476 -17.96 27.17 34.14
N VAL A 477 -17.28 28.01 33.33
CA VAL A 477 -17.51 28.11 31.88
C VAL A 477 -16.95 26.90 31.13
N PHE A 478 -15.94 26.24 31.70
CA PHE A 478 -15.31 25.07 31.10
C PHE A 478 -15.98 23.75 31.50
N ILE A 479 -17.07 23.79 32.28
CA ILE A 479 -17.84 22.58 32.61
C ILE A 479 -18.54 22.09 31.34
N PRO A 480 -18.24 20.87 30.84
CA PRO A 480 -18.79 20.41 29.58
C PRO A 480 -20.28 20.11 29.71
N VAL A 481 -21.08 20.75 28.84
CA VAL A 481 -22.52 20.53 28.67
C VAL A 481 -22.86 19.05 28.50
N LYS A 482 -22.09 18.32 27.68
CA LYS A 482 -22.25 16.87 27.46
C LYS A 482 -21.02 16.10 27.95
N LYS A 483 -20.96 15.85 29.27
CA LYS A 483 -19.80 15.24 29.96
C LYS A 483 -19.29 13.96 29.29
N ALA A 484 -20.17 13.01 28.96
CA ALA A 484 -19.78 11.73 28.36
C ALA A 484 -19.09 11.89 27.00
N ARG A 485 -19.70 12.68 26.09
CA ARG A 485 -19.12 12.96 24.76
C ARG A 485 -17.81 13.73 24.86
N PHE A 486 -17.73 14.68 25.80
CA PHE A 486 -16.50 15.43 26.03
C PHE A 486 -15.35 14.51 26.47
N ILE A 487 -15.58 13.61 27.43
CA ILE A 487 -14.56 12.66 27.90
C ILE A 487 -14.08 11.76 26.76
N ILE A 488 -14.99 11.20 25.97
CA ILE A 488 -14.64 10.35 24.82
C ILE A 488 -13.78 11.13 23.81
N LEU A 489 -14.18 12.35 23.46
CA LEU A 489 -13.42 13.17 22.52
C LEU A 489 -12.03 13.53 23.05
N VAL A 490 -11.89 13.85 24.35
CA VAL A 490 -10.59 14.09 24.98
C VAL A 490 -9.70 12.85 24.89
N LEU A 491 -10.24 11.67 25.18
CA LEU A 491 -9.50 10.40 25.06
C LEU A 491 -9.04 10.12 23.62
N VAL A 492 -9.91 10.34 22.63
CA VAL A 492 -9.57 10.16 21.21
C VAL A 492 -8.49 11.13 20.74
N ASN A 493 -8.54 12.40 21.17
CA ASN A 493 -7.48 13.38 20.86
C ASN A 493 -6.16 13.03 21.55
N LEU A 494 -6.21 12.56 22.80
CA LEU A 494 -5.01 12.13 23.53
C LEU A 494 -4.34 10.97 22.79
N LEU A 495 -5.11 9.95 22.41
CA LEU A 495 -4.59 8.80 21.67
C LEU A 495 -4.03 9.20 20.30
N ASN A 496 -4.71 10.07 19.56
CA ASN A 496 -4.18 10.62 18.31
C ASN A 496 -2.87 11.39 18.53
N THR A 497 -2.78 12.20 19.58
CA THR A 497 -1.54 12.91 19.92
C THR A 497 -0.41 11.93 20.27
N THR A 498 -0.71 10.84 20.99
CA THR A 498 0.26 9.77 21.27
C THR A 498 0.73 9.09 19.98
N LEU A 499 -0.15 8.82 19.03
CA LEU A 499 0.23 8.27 17.72
C LEU A 499 1.15 9.22 16.94
N LEU A 500 0.88 10.52 16.97
CA LEU A 500 1.77 11.52 16.34
C LEU A 500 3.15 11.56 16.99
N LEU A 501 3.22 11.55 18.32
CA LEU A 501 4.49 11.54 19.05
C LEU A 501 5.27 10.23 18.82
N ALA A 502 4.59 9.09 18.75
CA ALA A 502 5.19 7.82 18.41
C ALA A 502 5.76 7.83 16.98
N GLY A 503 5.00 8.35 16.01
CA GLY A 503 5.47 8.55 14.64
C GLY A 503 6.71 9.42 14.56
N MET A 504 6.71 10.56 15.27
CA MET A 504 7.87 11.45 15.34
C MET A 504 9.10 10.74 15.94
N SER A 505 8.90 9.93 16.99
CA SER A 505 9.99 9.15 17.59
C SER A 505 10.53 8.07 16.64
N LEU A 506 9.69 7.46 15.82
CA LEU A 506 10.11 6.47 14.82
C LEU A 506 10.84 7.13 13.64
N TYR A 507 10.39 8.32 13.22
CA TYR A 507 11.07 9.13 12.22
C TYR A 507 12.51 9.43 12.61
N PHE A 508 12.76 9.91 13.85
CA PHE A 508 14.13 10.19 14.31
C PHE A 508 15.02 8.94 14.43
N LYS A 509 14.43 7.75 14.52
CA LYS A 509 15.16 6.47 14.53
C LYS A 509 15.37 5.89 13.13
N GLY A 510 14.91 6.56 12.08
CA GLY A 510 14.92 6.04 10.71
C GLY A 510 14.01 4.81 10.52
N GLY A 511 13.05 4.58 11.42
CA GLY A 511 12.24 3.36 11.45
C GLY A 511 10.93 3.43 10.66
N THR A 512 10.58 4.58 10.08
CA THR A 512 9.34 4.75 9.31
C THR A 512 9.45 5.90 8.31
N ASP A 513 8.85 5.73 7.13
CA ASP A 513 8.62 6.80 6.18
C ASP A 513 7.27 7.49 6.41
N PHE A 514 7.08 8.65 5.79
CA PHE A 514 5.86 9.45 5.95
C PHE A 514 4.59 8.71 5.47
N GLY A 515 4.67 7.97 4.36
CA GLY A 515 3.52 7.26 3.81
C GLY A 515 3.07 6.12 4.73
N THR A 516 3.99 5.27 5.14
CA THR A 516 3.71 4.17 6.07
C THR A 516 3.20 4.69 7.43
N PHE A 517 3.74 5.81 7.91
CA PHE A 517 3.23 6.47 9.11
C PHE A 517 1.78 6.96 8.93
N LEU A 518 1.46 7.64 7.84
CA LEU A 518 0.10 8.10 7.56
C LEU A 518 -0.88 6.93 7.42
N LEU A 519 -0.46 5.83 6.79
CA LEU A 519 -1.25 4.60 6.70
C LEU A 519 -1.58 4.06 8.08
N GLY A 520 -0.54 3.89 8.91
CA GLY A 520 -0.68 3.44 10.29
C GLY A 520 -1.61 4.34 11.12
N LEU A 521 -1.49 5.67 10.96
CA LEU A 521 -2.35 6.64 11.64
C LEU A 521 -3.83 6.49 11.25
N LEU A 522 -4.13 6.36 9.95
CA LEU A 522 -5.51 6.19 9.46
C LEU A 522 -6.09 4.83 9.84
N MET A 523 -5.30 3.75 9.74
CA MET A 523 -5.72 2.42 10.14
C MET A 523 -5.97 2.32 11.65
N ALA A 524 -5.09 2.90 12.48
CA ALA A 524 -5.27 2.94 13.93
C ALA A 524 -6.56 3.67 14.32
N ASN A 525 -6.88 4.79 13.66
CA ASN A 525 -8.14 5.49 13.88
C ASN A 525 -9.37 4.69 13.41
N ALA A 526 -9.27 3.98 12.29
CA ALA A 526 -10.34 3.09 11.85
C ALA A 526 -10.61 1.96 12.86
N ILE A 527 -9.55 1.31 13.36
CA ILE A 527 -9.65 0.25 14.39
C ILE A 527 -10.20 0.83 15.69
N LEU A 528 -9.68 1.95 16.16
CA LEU A 528 -10.17 2.65 17.35
C LEU A 528 -11.67 2.93 17.24
N TYR A 529 -12.11 3.37 16.05
CA TYR A 529 -13.52 3.69 15.87
C TYR A 529 -14.40 2.45 15.82
N ILE A 530 -13.96 1.36 15.20
CA ILE A 530 -14.64 0.05 15.27
C ILE A 530 -14.79 -0.39 16.74
N LEU A 531 -13.71 -0.35 17.51
CA LEU A 531 -13.72 -0.74 18.93
C LEU A 531 -14.66 0.14 19.74
N PHE A 532 -14.59 1.47 19.54
CA PHE A 532 -15.52 2.40 20.17
C PHE A 532 -16.98 2.07 19.84
N TYR A 533 -17.28 1.82 18.58
CA TYR A 533 -18.63 1.48 18.13
C TYR A 533 -19.15 0.20 18.81
N LEU A 534 -18.31 -0.83 18.87
CA LEU A 534 -18.63 -2.10 19.54
C LEU A 534 -18.89 -1.91 21.04
N VAL A 535 -18.03 -1.17 21.73
CA VAL A 535 -18.20 -0.86 23.16
C VAL A 535 -19.50 -0.11 23.40
N MET A 536 -19.83 0.87 22.55
CA MET A 536 -21.06 1.64 22.68
C MET A 536 -22.32 0.82 22.38
N LYS A 537 -22.28 -0.13 21.45
CA LYS A 537 -23.40 -1.09 21.27
C LYS A 537 -23.66 -1.88 22.55
N ILE A 538 -22.61 -2.45 23.13
CA ILE A 538 -22.70 -3.23 24.38
C ILE A 538 -23.23 -2.36 25.51
N TYR A 539 -22.73 -1.13 25.66
CA TYR A 539 -23.17 -0.17 26.69
C TYR A 539 -24.67 0.16 26.56
N ASN A 540 -25.20 0.25 25.33
CA ASN A 540 -26.61 0.54 25.07
C ASN A 540 -27.50 -0.72 25.03
N ASN A 541 -27.00 -1.88 25.47
CA ASN A 541 -27.69 -3.18 25.44
C ASN A 541 -28.10 -3.62 24.02
N GLU A 542 -27.36 -3.20 23.01
CA GLU A 542 -27.48 -3.71 21.64
C GLU A 542 -26.56 -4.92 21.46
N LYS A 543 -27.01 -5.93 20.71
CA LYS A 543 -26.29 -7.19 20.57
C LYS A 543 -25.58 -7.23 19.22
N LEU A 544 -24.50 -8.00 19.12
CA LEU A 544 -23.94 -8.32 17.81
C LEU A 544 -24.69 -9.53 17.25
N CYS A 545 -25.23 -9.39 16.04
CA CYS A 545 -25.79 -10.50 15.29
C CYS A 545 -24.73 -11.56 14.98
N THR A 546 -25.15 -12.81 14.87
CA THR A 546 -24.25 -13.96 14.66
C THR A 546 -23.36 -13.80 13.43
N GLU A 547 -23.90 -13.20 12.39
CA GLU A 547 -23.27 -12.95 11.10
C GLU A 547 -22.13 -11.95 11.24
N ALA A 548 -22.36 -10.84 11.96
CA ALA A 548 -21.32 -9.87 12.26
C ALA A 548 -20.20 -10.50 13.10
N ILE A 549 -20.53 -11.34 14.09
CA ILE A 549 -19.52 -12.04 14.91
C ILE A 549 -18.66 -12.97 14.04
N VAL A 550 -19.28 -13.77 13.17
CA VAL A 550 -18.54 -14.67 12.27
C VAL A 550 -17.62 -13.88 11.34
N TYR A 551 -18.12 -12.84 10.68
CA TYR A 551 -17.27 -12.01 9.80
C TYR A 551 -16.17 -11.27 10.57
N PHE A 552 -16.42 -10.84 11.81
CA PHE A 552 -15.41 -10.20 12.66
C PHE A 552 -14.28 -11.15 13.04
N ILE A 553 -14.61 -12.38 13.45
CA ILE A 553 -13.60 -13.41 13.78
C ILE A 553 -12.78 -13.76 12.54
N LEU A 554 -13.44 -13.99 11.40
CA LEU A 554 -12.75 -14.26 10.14
C LEU A 554 -11.82 -13.11 9.75
N ALA A 555 -12.28 -11.86 9.86
CA ALA A 555 -11.46 -10.68 9.60
C ALA A 555 -10.23 -10.63 10.50
N ILE A 556 -10.37 -10.84 11.81
CA ILE A 556 -9.24 -10.86 12.75
C ILE A 556 -8.24 -11.95 12.37
N VAL A 557 -8.70 -13.17 12.08
CA VAL A 557 -7.81 -14.29 11.73
C VAL A 557 -7.01 -13.97 10.47
N THR A 558 -7.68 -13.50 9.42
CA THR A 558 -7.02 -13.17 8.15
C THR A 558 -6.12 -11.93 8.26
N TRP A 559 -6.52 -10.90 9.01
CA TRP A 559 -5.65 -9.73 9.26
C TRP A 559 -4.42 -10.11 10.07
N THR A 560 -4.57 -10.92 11.11
CA THR A 560 -3.43 -11.40 11.91
C THR A 560 -2.44 -12.16 11.03
N ALA A 561 -2.93 -13.05 10.16
CA ALA A 561 -2.09 -13.76 9.22
C ALA A 561 -1.40 -12.81 8.23
N ALA A 562 -2.14 -11.85 7.66
CA ALA A 562 -1.58 -10.87 6.73
C ALA A 562 -0.49 -9.98 7.38
N THR A 563 -0.72 -9.49 8.61
CA THR A 563 0.23 -8.62 9.31
C THR A 563 1.57 -9.29 9.59
N ILE A 564 1.60 -10.61 9.82
CA ILE A 564 2.86 -11.36 10.00
C ILE A 564 3.75 -11.22 8.77
N PHE A 565 3.18 -11.30 7.57
CA PHE A 565 3.93 -11.14 6.31
C PHE A 565 4.21 -9.67 5.98
N PHE A 566 3.31 -8.75 6.32
CA PHE A 566 3.50 -7.31 6.10
C PHE A 566 4.72 -6.74 6.83
N LEU A 567 5.02 -7.25 8.03
CA LEU A 567 6.13 -6.76 8.85
C LEU A 567 7.52 -7.28 8.40
N ASP A 568 7.56 -8.16 7.40
CA ASP A 568 8.79 -8.78 6.89
C ASP A 568 9.08 -8.30 5.48
N ALA A 569 9.76 -7.16 5.37
CA ALA A 569 10.05 -6.50 4.11
C ALA A 569 11.14 -7.21 3.31
N ALA A 570 10.88 -7.51 2.04
CA ALA A 570 11.86 -8.05 1.09
C ALA A 570 12.57 -6.97 0.26
N THR A 571 12.07 -5.74 0.29
CA THR A 571 12.61 -4.58 -0.43
C THR A 571 12.43 -3.32 0.41
N LEU A 572 13.44 -2.44 0.38
CA LEU A 572 13.38 -1.13 1.02
C LEU A 572 13.59 -0.02 -0.02
N TRP A 573 12.58 0.82 -0.25
CA TRP A 573 12.61 1.84 -1.31
C TRP A 573 13.11 3.21 -0.83
N THR A 574 13.39 3.36 0.47
CA THR A 574 13.90 4.59 1.09
C THR A 574 15.42 4.70 1.07
N VAL A 575 16.10 3.69 0.52
CA VAL A 575 17.56 3.56 0.44
C VAL A 575 17.96 3.37 -1.02
N THR A 576 19.25 3.37 -1.33
CA THR A 576 19.70 3.13 -2.71
C THR A 576 19.28 1.74 -3.23
N PRO A 577 19.20 1.53 -4.56
CA PRO A 577 18.89 0.22 -5.13
C PRO A 577 19.84 -0.88 -4.66
N ALA A 578 21.14 -0.58 -4.52
CA ALA A 578 22.14 -1.53 -4.03
C ALA A 578 21.91 -1.95 -2.57
N GLU A 579 21.54 -1.01 -1.70
CA GLU A 579 21.20 -1.29 -0.29
C GLU A 579 19.89 -2.07 -0.18
N SER A 580 18.90 -1.72 -0.99
CA SER A 580 17.62 -2.42 -1.03
C SER A 580 17.77 -3.90 -1.36
N ARG A 581 18.69 -4.23 -2.29
CA ARG A 581 18.96 -5.61 -2.71
C ARG A 581 19.50 -6.51 -1.61
N GLN A 582 20.07 -5.95 -0.55
CA GLN A 582 20.51 -6.72 0.62
C GLN A 582 19.34 -7.42 1.33
N TRP A 583 18.13 -6.87 1.17
CA TRP A 583 16.89 -7.41 1.74
C TRP A 583 16.21 -8.44 0.85
N ASN A 584 16.68 -8.64 -0.39
CA ASN A 584 16.06 -9.60 -1.31
C ASN A 584 16.06 -11.01 -0.70
N GLN A 585 14.90 -11.66 -0.77
CA GLN A 585 14.65 -12.96 -0.16
C GLN A 585 14.15 -13.96 -1.23
N GLU A 586 14.44 -15.24 -1.02
CA GLU A 586 13.91 -16.31 -1.86
C GLU A 586 12.38 -16.43 -1.75
N CYS A 587 11.76 -17.02 -2.76
CA CYS A 587 10.32 -17.30 -2.74
C CYS A 587 9.94 -18.27 -1.63
N ILE A 588 8.81 -18.00 -0.95
CA ILE A 588 8.36 -18.80 0.21
C ILE A 588 7.21 -19.75 -0.13
N LEU A 589 6.35 -19.41 -1.11
CA LEU A 589 5.14 -20.16 -1.40
C LEU A 589 5.13 -20.60 -2.87
N LEU A 590 4.99 -21.92 -3.08
CA LEU A 590 5.00 -22.58 -4.40
C LEU A 590 6.27 -22.31 -5.23
N GLY A 591 7.32 -21.77 -4.61
CA GLY A 591 8.51 -21.27 -5.31
C GLY A 591 8.22 -20.11 -6.26
N TYR A 592 7.04 -19.46 -6.14
CA TYR A 592 6.54 -18.42 -7.04
C TYR A 592 6.18 -17.11 -6.35
N TYR A 593 5.73 -17.18 -5.09
CA TYR A 593 5.31 -16.01 -4.32
C TYR A 593 6.28 -15.77 -3.17
N ASP A 594 6.61 -14.50 -2.97
CA ASP A 594 7.36 -14.04 -1.81
C ASP A 594 6.44 -13.68 -0.63
N LYS A 595 6.99 -13.06 0.42
CA LYS A 595 6.21 -12.67 1.60
C LYS A 595 5.22 -11.55 1.31
N HIS A 596 5.60 -10.58 0.48
CA HIS A 596 4.75 -9.46 0.10
C HIS A 596 3.57 -9.92 -0.76
N ASP A 597 3.81 -10.88 -1.66
CA ASP A 597 2.77 -11.55 -2.43
C ASP A 597 1.74 -12.27 -1.55
N VAL A 598 2.22 -12.99 -0.54
CA VAL A 598 1.34 -13.69 0.41
C VAL A 598 0.55 -12.69 1.26
N TRP A 599 1.13 -11.53 1.59
CA TRP A 599 0.40 -10.45 2.23
C TRP A 599 -0.80 -10.00 1.37
N HIS A 600 -0.59 -9.72 0.08
CA HIS A 600 -1.69 -9.35 -0.85
C HIS A 600 -2.80 -10.39 -0.91
N LEU A 601 -2.43 -11.67 -0.98
CA LEU A 601 -3.39 -12.78 -1.04
C LEU A 601 -4.20 -12.95 0.25
N LEU A 602 -3.67 -12.54 1.40
CA LEU A 602 -4.34 -12.65 2.71
C LEU A 602 -5.10 -11.37 3.13
N SER A 603 -4.59 -10.20 2.78
CA SER A 603 -5.22 -8.91 3.08
C SER A 603 -6.50 -8.69 2.26
N ALA A 604 -6.57 -9.20 1.02
CA ALA A 604 -7.76 -9.11 0.18
C ALA A 604 -9.02 -9.73 0.81
N PRO A 605 -9.02 -11.01 1.26
CA PRO A 605 -10.15 -11.57 1.99
C PRO A 605 -10.35 -10.90 3.36
N ALA A 606 -9.30 -10.41 4.02
CA ALA A 606 -9.42 -9.68 5.29
C ALA A 606 -10.23 -8.39 5.14
N LEU A 607 -9.98 -7.61 4.08
CA LEU A 607 -10.77 -6.43 3.74
C LEU A 607 -12.22 -6.80 3.39
N TYR A 608 -12.43 -7.85 2.60
CA TYR A 608 -13.77 -8.35 2.31
C TYR A 608 -14.56 -8.69 3.59
N PHE A 609 -13.95 -9.43 4.52
CA PHE A 609 -14.59 -9.79 5.79
C PHE A 609 -14.85 -8.56 6.66
N THR A 610 -13.92 -7.60 6.72
CA THR A 610 -14.16 -6.31 7.40
C THR A 610 -15.35 -5.58 6.79
N PHE A 611 -15.47 -5.54 5.46
CA PHE A 611 -16.58 -4.86 4.80
C PHE A 611 -17.92 -5.58 5.03
N MET A 612 -17.94 -6.91 4.99
CA MET A 612 -19.12 -7.71 5.33
C MET A 612 -19.51 -7.56 6.80
N PHE A 613 -18.54 -7.51 7.71
CA PHE A 613 -18.76 -7.20 9.13
C PHE A 613 -19.44 -5.83 9.29
N LEU A 614 -18.90 -4.78 8.68
CA LEU A 614 -19.50 -3.44 8.71
C LEU A 614 -20.91 -3.43 8.10
N MET A 615 -21.14 -4.24 7.07
CA MET A 615 -22.45 -4.37 6.44
C MET A 615 -23.50 -4.98 7.37
N CYS A 616 -23.14 -6.00 8.14
CA CYS A 616 -24.04 -6.70 9.05
C CYS A 616 -24.09 -6.10 10.47
N LEU A 617 -23.21 -5.16 10.80
CA LEU A 617 -22.96 -4.67 12.16
C LEU A 617 -24.21 -4.24 12.94
N ASP A 618 -25.22 -3.70 12.25
CA ASP A 618 -26.45 -3.17 12.84
C ASP A 618 -27.72 -3.94 12.43
N ASP A 619 -27.58 -5.19 11.99
CA ASP A 619 -28.75 -6.01 11.62
C ASP A 619 -29.62 -6.41 12.82
N ASP A 620 -29.07 -6.40 14.03
CA ASP A 620 -29.82 -6.71 15.26
C ASP A 620 -30.92 -5.68 15.59
N ILE A 621 -30.77 -4.45 15.09
CA ILE A 621 -31.70 -3.34 15.31
C ILE A 621 -32.52 -2.97 14.07
N ILE A 622 -32.53 -3.80 13.03
CA ILE A 622 -33.19 -3.52 11.75
C ILE A 622 -34.72 -3.35 11.87
N ASP A 623 -35.34 -4.00 12.86
CA ASP A 623 -36.78 -3.93 13.15
C ASP A 623 -37.11 -3.04 14.35
N LYS A 624 -36.11 -2.39 14.96
CA LYS A 624 -36.29 -1.50 16.11
C LYS A 624 -36.73 -0.11 15.63
N LYS A 625 -37.64 0.55 16.34
CA LYS A 625 -38.06 1.91 15.96
C LYS A 625 -36.93 2.91 16.18
N GLN A 626 -36.81 3.90 15.29
CA GLN A 626 -35.69 4.86 15.30
C GLN A 626 -35.60 5.74 16.56
N ASP A 627 -36.69 5.91 17.30
CA ASP A 627 -36.73 6.64 18.58
C ASP A 627 -36.14 5.83 19.74
N GLU A 628 -36.02 4.51 19.59
CA GLU A 628 -35.42 3.63 20.59
C GLU A 628 -33.93 3.34 20.32
N ILE A 629 -33.39 3.84 19.21
CA ILE A 629 -31.99 3.64 18.80
C ILE A 629 -31.18 4.85 19.25
N PRO A 630 -30.27 4.72 20.24
CA PRO A 630 -29.47 5.81 20.75
C PRO A 630 -28.35 6.23 19.77
N VAL A 631 -27.99 7.52 19.83
CA VAL A 631 -26.89 8.13 19.09
C VAL A 631 -25.72 8.42 20.03
N PHE A 632 -24.58 7.79 19.74
CA PHE A 632 -23.36 7.91 20.52
C PHE A 632 -22.17 8.44 19.71
#